data_AF-A0A6P0NDI8-F1
#
_entry.id   AF-A0A6P0NDI8-F1
#
_cell.length_a   1.000
_cell.length_b   1.000
_cell.length_c   1.000
_cell.angle_alpha   90.00
_cell.angle_beta   90.00
_cell.angle_gamma   90.00
#
_symmetry.space_group_name_H-M   'P 1'
#
loop_
_entity.id
_entity.type
_entity.pdbx_description
1 polymer ?
#
loop_
_entity_poly.entity_id
_entity_poly.type
_entity_poly.pdbx_seq_one_letter_code
_entity_poly.pdbx_strand_id
1 'polypeptide(L)'
;LFQSLKPFTDPDINQLMAGIPITPTLRGLIREIAGGHPALLQIAGALLYRELKTGKVPDAQAFARDFEGQTRQIFETIWKRCSEVEEALLMLMALFKLNGRLHNQKHFDLRGIEVIFSQHQRELTNLAEQGVITNRKEQGMIISHQDLLFTSSIMQRWVIQEIWQTNHQLLENRQKVFLNLLSHSQAHQVTKAIKWLWQHQKTVKTAVEWVSKVLAAFS
;
A
#
# COMPACT_ATOMS: atom_id res chain seq x y z
N LEU A 1 -25.67 5.55 -3.43
CA LEU A 1 -25.14 4.23 -3.03
C LEU A 1 -23.94 3.92 -3.90
N PHE A 2 -22.73 4.03 -3.36
CA PHE A 2 -21.53 3.52 -4.03
C PHE A 2 -21.53 2.00 -3.87
N GLN A 3 -21.45 1.25 -4.97
CA GLN A 3 -21.21 -0.18 -4.88
C GLN A 3 -19.79 -0.40 -4.36
N SER A 4 -19.67 -1.15 -3.25
CA SER A 4 -18.37 -1.53 -2.72
C SER A 4 -17.61 -2.33 -3.77
N LEU A 5 -16.43 -1.84 -4.14
CA LEU A 5 -15.47 -2.58 -4.96
C LEU A 5 -14.74 -3.55 -4.05
N LYS A 6 -15.46 -4.60 -3.62
CA LYS A 6 -14.83 -5.67 -2.84
C LYS A 6 -13.68 -6.25 -3.67
N PRO A 7 -12.45 -6.31 -3.12
CA PRO A 7 -11.36 -7.00 -3.79
C PRO A 7 -11.76 -8.44 -4.10
N PHE A 8 -11.28 -8.94 -5.24
CA PHE A 8 -11.43 -10.34 -5.60
C PHE A 8 -10.81 -11.24 -4.52
N THR A 9 -11.51 -12.32 -4.23
CA THR A 9 -11.04 -13.35 -3.30
C THR A 9 -9.97 -14.22 -3.94
N ASP A 10 -9.26 -15.02 -3.15
CA ASP A 10 -8.26 -15.95 -3.68
C ASP A 10 -8.80 -16.89 -4.77
N PRO A 11 -10.01 -17.48 -4.64
CA PRO A 11 -10.67 -18.21 -5.72
C PRO A 11 -10.86 -17.38 -6.99
N ASP A 12 -11.36 -16.16 -6.87
CA ASP A 12 -11.61 -15.26 -8.01
C ASP A 12 -10.30 -14.94 -8.76
N ILE A 13 -9.23 -14.62 -8.01
CA ILE A 13 -7.91 -14.35 -8.57
C ILE A 13 -7.38 -15.59 -9.30
N ASN A 14 -7.51 -16.78 -8.69
CA ASN A 14 -7.05 -18.02 -9.31
C ASN A 14 -7.80 -18.31 -10.61
N GLN A 15 -9.12 -18.09 -10.64
CA GLN A 15 -9.94 -18.26 -11.83
C GLN A 15 -9.58 -17.25 -12.92
N LEU A 16 -9.44 -15.97 -12.57
CA LEU A 16 -9.05 -14.91 -13.50
C LEU A 16 -7.70 -15.18 -14.16
N MET A 17 -6.76 -15.74 -13.38
CA MET A 17 -5.38 -15.99 -13.83
C MET A 17 -5.19 -17.39 -14.45
N ALA A 18 -6.20 -18.25 -14.44
CA ALA A 18 -6.08 -19.65 -14.91
C ALA A 18 -5.70 -19.75 -16.40
N GLY A 19 -6.10 -18.76 -17.21
CA GLY A 19 -5.80 -18.71 -18.64
C GLY A 19 -4.41 -18.18 -19.00
N ILE A 20 -3.61 -17.73 -18.01
CA ILE A 20 -2.28 -17.18 -18.25
C ILE A 20 -1.22 -18.21 -17.78
N PRO A 21 -0.33 -18.69 -18.67
CA PRO A 21 0.67 -19.71 -18.32
C PRO A 21 1.81 -19.10 -17.50
N ILE A 22 1.55 -18.82 -16.22
CA ILE A 22 2.51 -18.29 -15.25
C ILE A 22 2.81 -19.30 -14.14
N THR A 23 4.01 -19.19 -13.58
CA THR A 23 4.44 -20.01 -12.44
C THR A 23 3.61 -19.71 -11.18
N PRO A 24 3.51 -20.65 -10.23
CA PRO A 24 2.88 -20.39 -8.93
C PRO A 24 3.52 -19.23 -8.18
N THR A 25 4.85 -19.08 -8.26
CA THR A 25 5.60 -17.98 -7.65
C THR A 25 5.17 -16.63 -8.22
N LEU A 26 5.10 -16.51 -9.55
CA LEU A 26 4.64 -15.31 -10.23
C LEU A 26 3.17 -15.00 -9.90
N ARG A 27 2.31 -16.02 -9.82
CA ARG A 27 0.93 -15.84 -9.38
C ARG A 27 0.85 -15.31 -7.95
N GLY A 28 1.68 -15.83 -7.04
CA GLY A 28 1.78 -15.36 -5.67
C GLY A 28 2.23 -13.89 -5.58
N LEU A 29 3.23 -13.51 -6.39
CA LEU A 29 3.67 -12.12 -6.49
C LEU A 29 2.54 -11.20 -6.99
N ILE A 30 1.83 -11.59 -8.06
CA ILE A 30 0.71 -10.80 -8.60
C ILE A 30 -0.37 -10.61 -7.54
N ARG A 31 -0.67 -11.66 -6.77
CA ARG A 31 -1.60 -11.58 -5.64
C ARG A 31 -1.11 -10.58 -4.60
N GLU A 32 0.17 -10.62 -4.21
CA GLU A 32 0.74 -9.68 -3.23
C GLU A 32 0.69 -8.22 -3.73
N ILE A 33 1.01 -7.98 -5.00
CA ILE A 33 1.09 -6.60 -5.52
C ILE A 33 -0.29 -6.05 -5.88
N ALA A 34 -1.21 -6.85 -6.40
CA ALA A 34 -2.53 -6.37 -6.80
C ALA A 34 -3.59 -6.48 -5.70
N GLY A 35 -3.43 -7.40 -4.75
CA GLY A 35 -4.29 -7.49 -3.57
C GLY A 35 -5.73 -7.91 -3.82
N GLY A 36 -6.06 -8.39 -5.01
CA GLY A 36 -7.46 -8.61 -5.42
C GLY A 36 -8.11 -7.40 -6.09
N HIS A 37 -7.43 -6.26 -6.19
CA HIS A 37 -7.98 -5.08 -6.86
C HIS A 37 -8.15 -5.35 -8.37
N PRO A 38 -9.39 -5.32 -8.93
CA PRO A 38 -9.65 -5.75 -10.30
C PRO A 38 -8.78 -5.07 -11.36
N ALA A 39 -8.66 -3.74 -11.30
CA ALA A 39 -7.86 -2.98 -12.27
C ALA A 39 -6.35 -3.32 -12.18
N LEU A 40 -5.82 -3.58 -10.98
CA LEU A 40 -4.41 -3.92 -10.81
C LEU A 40 -4.12 -5.32 -11.36
N LEU A 41 -5.04 -6.28 -11.14
CA LEU A 41 -4.94 -7.62 -11.72
C LEU A 41 -5.04 -7.58 -13.24
N GLN A 42 -5.93 -6.76 -13.78
CA GLN A 42 -6.07 -6.59 -15.23
C GLN A 42 -4.78 -6.01 -15.85
N ILE A 43 -4.17 -5.00 -15.22
CA ILE A 43 -2.90 -4.43 -15.68
C ILE A 43 -1.78 -5.49 -15.61
N ALA A 44 -1.65 -6.20 -14.49
CA ALA A 44 -0.66 -7.26 -14.34
C ALA A 44 -0.84 -8.36 -15.40
N GLY A 45 -2.07 -8.83 -15.58
CA GLY A 45 -2.42 -9.84 -16.56
C GLY A 45 -2.14 -9.41 -17.99
N ALA A 46 -2.48 -8.17 -18.36
CA ALA A 46 -2.23 -7.63 -19.69
C ALA A 46 -0.72 -7.52 -19.99
N LEU A 47 0.09 -7.06 -19.04
CA LEU A 47 1.54 -6.99 -19.18
C LEU A 47 2.15 -8.38 -19.40
N LEU A 48 1.71 -9.38 -18.63
CA LEU A 48 2.20 -10.75 -18.73
C LEU A 48 1.77 -11.42 -20.03
N TYR A 49 0.48 -11.29 -20.38
CA TYR A 49 -0.06 -11.87 -21.60
C TYR A 49 0.61 -11.32 -22.85
N ARG A 50 0.94 -10.02 -22.88
CA ARG A 50 1.66 -9.39 -23.99
C ARG A 50 2.99 -10.09 -24.26
N GLU A 51 3.81 -10.28 -23.24
CA GLU A 51 5.14 -10.89 -23.39
C GLU A 51 5.01 -12.37 -23.76
N LEU A 52 4.12 -13.11 -23.08
CA LEU A 52 3.88 -14.54 -23.34
C LEU A 52 3.37 -14.79 -24.76
N LYS A 53 2.48 -13.95 -25.30
CA LYS A 53 1.97 -14.07 -26.67
C LYS A 53 3.08 -13.87 -27.72
N THR A 54 4.11 -13.10 -27.40
CA THR A 54 5.24 -12.86 -28.32
C THR A 54 6.32 -13.94 -28.27
N GLY A 55 6.13 -14.99 -27.44
CA GLY A 55 7.11 -16.07 -27.26
C GLY A 55 8.39 -15.62 -26.57
N LYS A 56 8.41 -14.40 -26.00
CA LYS A 56 9.54 -13.85 -25.27
C LYS A 56 9.46 -14.26 -23.80
N VAL A 57 10.63 -14.49 -23.20
CA VAL A 57 10.74 -14.59 -21.74
C VAL A 57 10.37 -13.22 -21.18
N PRO A 58 9.36 -13.13 -20.29
CA PRO A 58 8.95 -11.85 -19.73
C PRO A 58 10.11 -11.16 -18.99
N ASP A 59 10.39 -9.90 -19.32
CA ASP A 59 11.42 -9.10 -18.63
C ASP A 59 10.84 -8.58 -17.31
N ALA A 60 11.37 -9.10 -16.20
CA ALA A 60 10.99 -8.71 -14.84
C ALA A 60 11.20 -7.22 -14.54
N GLN A 61 12.27 -6.61 -15.04
CA GLN A 61 12.53 -5.18 -14.82
C GLN A 61 11.55 -4.34 -15.61
N ALA A 62 11.29 -4.72 -16.87
CA ALA A 62 10.28 -4.06 -17.69
C ALA A 62 8.89 -4.20 -17.06
N PHE A 63 8.51 -5.40 -16.59
CA PHE A 63 7.26 -5.63 -15.89
C PHE A 63 7.13 -4.71 -14.66
N ALA A 64 8.15 -4.68 -13.79
CA ALA A 64 8.07 -3.88 -12.57
C ALA A 64 7.90 -2.38 -12.86
N ARG A 65 8.67 -1.86 -13.82
CA ARG A 65 8.60 -0.45 -14.25
C ARG A 65 7.23 -0.14 -14.87
N ASP A 66 6.78 -0.97 -15.81
CA ASP A 66 5.54 -0.72 -16.55
C ASP A 66 4.32 -0.88 -15.63
N PHE A 67 4.36 -1.83 -14.69
CA PHE A 67 3.31 -2.02 -13.68
C PHE A 67 3.23 -0.82 -12.73
N GLU A 68 4.37 -0.37 -12.17
CA GLU A 68 4.41 0.82 -11.30
C GLU A 68 3.96 2.09 -12.06
N GLY A 69 4.32 2.21 -13.34
CA GLY A 69 3.89 3.32 -14.20
C GLY A 69 2.39 3.33 -14.49
N GLN A 70 1.83 2.20 -14.92
CA GLN A 70 0.41 2.10 -15.30
C GLN A 70 -0.54 2.17 -14.10
N THR A 71 -0.12 1.71 -12.93
CA THR A 71 -0.95 1.71 -11.72
C THR A 71 -0.96 3.06 -10.98
N ARG A 72 0.01 3.94 -11.24
CA ARG A 72 0.14 5.24 -10.58
C ARG A 72 -1.14 6.10 -10.64
N GLN A 73 -1.75 6.21 -11.82
CA GLN A 73 -2.96 7.03 -12.01
C GLN A 73 -4.15 6.51 -11.19
N ILE A 74 -4.22 5.19 -10.96
CA ILE A 74 -5.24 4.58 -10.10
C ILE A 74 -5.04 5.07 -8.67
N PHE A 75 -3.80 5.03 -8.16
CA PHE A 75 -3.49 5.48 -6.80
C PHE A 75 -3.69 6.98 -6.62
N GLU A 76 -3.27 7.80 -7.59
CA GLU A 76 -3.52 9.25 -7.57
C GLU A 76 -5.02 9.57 -7.53
N THR A 77 -5.83 8.81 -8.29
CA THR A 77 -7.29 8.97 -8.31
C THR A 77 -7.91 8.56 -6.98
N ILE A 78 -7.48 7.43 -6.41
CA ILE A 78 -7.94 6.99 -5.09
C ILE A 78 -7.57 8.01 -4.02
N TRP A 79 -6.33 8.49 -4.04
CA TRP A 79 -5.84 9.48 -3.09
C TRP A 79 -6.65 10.77 -3.12
N LYS A 80 -6.91 11.33 -4.31
CA LYS A 80 -7.73 12.55 -4.48
C LYS A 80 -9.18 12.40 -3.99
N ARG A 81 -9.67 11.17 -3.82
CA ARG A 81 -11.00 10.90 -3.27
C ARG A 81 -11.00 10.72 -1.76
N CYS A 82 -9.82 10.49 -1.16
CA CYS A 82 -9.69 10.39 0.28
C CYS A 82 -9.92 11.77 0.91
N SER A 83 -10.60 11.78 2.04
CA SER A 83 -10.57 12.91 2.96
C SER A 83 -9.18 13.07 3.59
N GLU A 84 -8.89 14.26 4.13
CA GLU A 84 -7.63 14.50 4.83
C GLU A 84 -7.37 13.51 5.98
N VAL A 85 -8.44 13.06 6.66
CA VAL A 85 -8.35 12.04 7.72
C VAL A 85 -8.00 10.68 7.14
N GLU A 86 -8.64 10.25 6.05
CA GLU A 86 -8.34 8.99 5.37
C GLU A 86 -6.89 8.97 4.85
N GLU A 87 -6.43 10.06 4.22
CA GLU A 87 -5.03 10.23 3.82
C GLU A 87 -4.08 10.07 5.01
N ALA A 88 -4.37 10.75 6.13
CA ALA A 88 -3.57 10.66 7.34
C ALA A 88 -3.53 9.24 7.92
N LEU A 89 -4.65 8.53 7.93
CA LEU A 89 -4.71 7.12 8.38
C LEU A 89 -3.87 6.21 7.47
N LEU A 90 -3.95 6.37 6.14
CA LEU A 90 -3.12 5.61 5.21
C LEU A 90 -1.63 5.88 5.42
N MET A 91 -1.24 7.14 5.64
CA MET A 91 0.14 7.51 5.98
C MET A 91 0.59 6.83 7.26
N LEU A 92 -0.22 6.87 8.34
CA LEU A 92 0.11 6.21 9.60
C LEU A 92 0.27 4.70 9.42
N MET A 93 -0.64 4.04 8.70
CA MET A 93 -0.55 2.61 8.38
C MET A 93 0.76 2.27 7.64
N ALA A 94 1.13 3.08 6.65
CA ALA A 94 2.36 2.91 5.89
C ALA A 94 3.61 3.08 6.78
N LEU A 95 3.63 4.11 7.62
CA LEU A 95 4.70 4.38 8.58
C LEU A 95 4.88 3.26 9.59
N PHE A 96 3.78 2.71 10.13
CA PHE A 96 3.81 1.60 11.08
C PHE A 96 4.41 0.34 10.47
N LYS A 97 3.92 -0.07 9.30
CA LYS A 97 4.45 -1.24 8.58
C LYS A 97 5.94 -1.07 8.27
N LEU A 98 6.34 0.13 7.87
CA LEU A 98 7.73 0.45 7.58
C LEU A 98 8.59 0.53 8.84
N ASN A 99 8.02 0.87 10.00
CA ASN A 99 8.70 0.77 11.30
C ASN A 99 8.97 -0.70 11.67
N GLY A 100 7.99 -1.57 11.40
CA GLY A 100 8.12 -3.03 11.51
C GLY A 100 9.32 -3.62 10.77
N ARG A 101 9.65 -3.07 9.60
CA ARG A 101 10.74 -3.57 8.76
C ARG A 101 12.12 -2.98 9.08
N LEU A 102 12.15 -1.88 9.84
CA LEU A 102 13.36 -1.08 10.05
C LEU A 102 13.81 -1.09 11.53
N HIS A 103 13.41 -2.13 12.29
CA HIS A 103 13.53 -2.25 13.75
C HIS A 103 14.85 -1.77 14.38
N ASN A 104 15.99 -1.86 13.70
CA ASN A 104 17.30 -1.50 14.26
C ASN A 104 17.92 -0.19 13.71
N GLN A 105 17.21 0.56 12.86
CA GLN A 105 17.80 1.66 12.08
C GLN A 105 17.19 3.04 12.38
N LYS A 106 16.34 3.17 13.41
CA LYS A 106 15.48 4.36 13.62
C LYS A 106 15.48 4.90 15.05
N HIS A 107 15.15 6.19 15.18
CA HIS A 107 15.04 6.93 16.44
C HIS A 107 13.63 7.47 16.72
N PHE A 108 12.58 6.77 16.28
CA PHE A 108 11.19 7.15 16.55
C PHE A 108 10.36 5.93 16.96
N ASP A 109 9.37 6.16 17.83
CA ASP A 109 8.48 5.13 18.36
C ASP A 109 7.03 5.50 18.04
N LEU A 110 6.33 4.61 17.36
CA LEU A 110 4.93 4.78 16.97
C LEU A 110 3.96 3.98 17.87
N ARG A 111 4.45 3.32 18.93
CA ARG A 111 3.59 2.62 19.90
C ARG A 111 2.50 3.55 20.45
N GLY A 112 1.30 3.01 20.66
CA GLY A 112 0.14 3.78 21.16
C GLY A 112 -0.59 4.60 20.10
N ILE A 113 -0.03 4.81 18.90
CA ILE A 113 -0.77 5.43 17.78
C ILE A 113 -1.85 4.47 17.23
N GLU A 114 -1.74 3.17 17.51
CA GLU A 114 -2.73 2.17 17.12
C GLU A 114 -4.15 2.43 17.62
N VAL A 115 -4.30 3.12 18.76
CA VAL A 115 -5.59 3.52 19.33
C VAL A 115 -6.39 4.40 18.37
N ILE A 116 -5.71 5.20 17.53
CA ILE A 116 -6.37 6.07 16.55
C ILE A 116 -7.13 5.26 15.51
N PHE A 117 -6.63 4.10 15.11
CA PHE A 117 -7.36 3.25 14.18
C PHE A 117 -8.69 2.79 14.79
N SER A 118 -8.74 2.52 16.09
CA SER A 118 -10.00 2.20 16.77
C SER A 118 -10.95 3.40 16.90
N GLN A 119 -10.45 4.63 16.86
CA GLN A 119 -11.26 5.86 16.95
C GLN A 119 -11.83 6.31 15.61
N HIS A 120 -11.20 5.94 14.49
CA HIS A 120 -11.59 6.34 13.13
C HIS A 120 -12.14 5.18 12.29
N GLN A 121 -13.00 4.36 12.91
CA GLN A 121 -13.58 3.17 12.28
C GLN A 121 -14.40 3.48 11.03
N ARG A 122 -15.07 4.64 11.00
CA ARG A 122 -15.87 5.07 9.85
C ARG A 122 -15.00 5.29 8.63
N GLU A 123 -13.91 6.05 8.79
CA GLU A 123 -12.95 6.34 7.71
C GLU A 123 -12.24 5.05 7.26
N LEU A 124 -11.89 4.17 8.18
CA LEU A 124 -11.35 2.85 7.83
C LEU A 124 -12.35 1.97 7.07
N THR A 125 -13.63 2.03 7.44
CA THR A 125 -14.69 1.30 6.72
C THR A 125 -14.83 1.83 5.30
N ASN A 126 -14.83 3.14 5.11
CA ASN A 126 -14.86 3.75 3.78
C ASN A 126 -13.66 3.31 2.93
N LEU A 127 -12.45 3.33 3.50
CA LEU A 127 -11.24 2.86 2.82
C LEU A 127 -11.34 1.38 2.43
N ALA A 128 -11.94 0.55 3.30
CA ALA A 128 -12.17 -0.87 3.00
C ALA A 128 -13.22 -1.09 1.92
N GLU A 129 -14.32 -0.33 1.94
CA GLU A 129 -15.37 -0.38 0.91
C GLU A 129 -14.86 0.05 -0.47
N GLN A 130 -13.89 0.97 -0.50
CA GLN A 130 -13.16 1.40 -1.70
C GLN A 130 -12.07 0.41 -2.15
N GLY A 131 -11.84 -0.67 -1.39
CA GLY A 131 -10.83 -1.68 -1.71
C GLY A 131 -9.39 -1.23 -1.48
N VAL A 132 -9.18 -0.12 -0.76
CA VAL A 132 -7.84 0.43 -0.44
C VAL A 132 -7.15 -0.40 0.64
N ILE A 133 -7.91 -0.78 1.64
CA ILE A 133 -7.47 -1.61 2.75
C ILE A 133 -8.37 -2.84 2.90
N THR A 134 -7.84 -3.85 3.57
CA THR A 134 -8.58 -5.01 4.04
C THR A 134 -8.45 -5.10 5.55
N ASN A 135 -9.51 -5.60 6.18
CA ASN A 135 -9.53 -5.94 7.59
C ASN A 135 -9.59 -7.47 7.70
N ARG A 136 -8.66 -8.08 8.45
CA ARG A 136 -8.64 -9.52 8.69
C ARG A 136 -9.65 -10.00 9.73
N LYS A 137 -10.28 -9.11 10.49
CA LYS A 137 -11.26 -9.50 11.53
C LYS A 137 -12.70 -9.51 11.03
N GLU A 138 -13.48 -10.38 11.67
CA GLU A 138 -14.95 -10.41 11.58
C GLU A 138 -15.58 -9.13 12.18
N GLN A 139 -16.76 -8.78 11.68
CA GLN A 139 -17.53 -7.62 12.16
C GLN A 139 -17.81 -7.73 13.66
N GLY A 140 -17.52 -6.66 14.42
CA GLY A 140 -17.84 -6.54 15.85
C GLY A 140 -16.67 -6.66 16.84
N MET A 141 -15.45 -6.97 16.37
CA MET A 141 -14.24 -7.00 17.19
C MET A 141 -13.45 -5.68 17.09
N ILE A 142 -12.77 -5.28 18.18
CA ILE A 142 -11.85 -4.13 18.16
C ILE A 142 -10.75 -4.39 17.11
N ILE A 143 -10.69 -3.53 16.11
CA ILE A 143 -9.65 -3.55 15.07
C ILE A 143 -8.31 -3.22 15.72
N SER A 144 -7.36 -4.15 15.65
CA SER A 144 -5.95 -3.87 15.94
C SER A 144 -5.25 -3.39 14.67
N HIS A 145 -4.19 -2.58 14.82
CA HIS A 145 -3.34 -2.16 13.71
C HIS A 145 -2.75 -3.34 12.91
N GLN A 146 -2.63 -4.52 13.53
CA GLN A 146 -2.14 -5.74 12.89
C GLN A 146 -3.16 -6.35 11.91
N ASP A 147 -4.44 -6.06 12.11
CA ASP A 147 -5.54 -6.58 11.30
C ASP A 147 -5.81 -5.73 10.06
N LEU A 148 -5.32 -4.48 10.06
CA LEU A 148 -5.44 -3.52 8.97
C LEU A 148 -4.27 -3.66 7.99
N LEU A 149 -4.60 -4.03 6.76
CA LEU A 149 -3.61 -4.21 5.71
C LEU A 149 -4.01 -3.38 4.50
N PHE A 150 -3.04 -2.75 3.85
CA PHE A 150 -3.25 -2.34 2.46
C PHE A 150 -3.65 -3.57 1.65
N THR A 151 -4.69 -3.42 0.83
CA THR A 151 -5.11 -4.47 -0.11
C THR A 151 -3.93 -4.81 -1.02
N SER A 152 -3.29 -3.79 -1.59
CA SER A 152 -2.18 -3.90 -2.54
C SER A 152 -0.86 -3.45 -1.92
N SER A 153 0.19 -4.26 -2.05
CA SER A 153 1.54 -3.85 -1.62
C SER A 153 2.14 -2.76 -2.50
N ILE A 154 1.78 -2.67 -3.79
CA ILE A 154 2.21 -1.56 -4.66
C ILE A 154 1.54 -0.25 -4.23
N MET A 155 0.30 -0.30 -3.76
CA MET A 155 -0.39 0.88 -3.22
C MET A 155 0.25 1.34 -1.90
N GLN A 156 0.58 0.41 -1.00
CA GLN A 156 1.32 0.74 0.21
C GLN A 156 2.64 1.45 -0.12
N ARG A 157 3.38 0.94 -1.12
CA ARG A 157 4.61 1.57 -1.61
C ARG A 157 4.33 2.97 -2.14
N TRP A 158 3.31 3.14 -2.95
CA TRP A 158 2.93 4.46 -3.47
C TRP A 158 2.63 5.45 -2.34
N VAL A 159 1.92 5.05 -1.26
CA VAL A 159 1.70 5.92 -0.09
C VAL A 159 3.00 6.27 0.63
N ILE A 160 3.94 5.33 0.76
CA ILE A 160 5.29 5.63 1.31
C ILE A 160 6.01 6.65 0.43
N GLN A 161 5.84 6.55 -0.89
CA GLN A 161 6.36 7.54 -1.83
C GLN A 161 5.63 8.89 -1.65
N GLU A 162 4.32 8.94 -1.50
CA GLU A 162 3.66 10.23 -1.25
C GLU A 162 4.20 10.93 0.00
N ILE A 163 4.47 10.18 1.08
CA ILE A 163 5.07 10.72 2.31
C ILE A 163 6.45 11.35 2.04
N TRP A 164 7.28 10.76 1.18
CA TRP A 164 8.65 11.26 0.92
C TRP A 164 8.70 12.51 0.03
N GLN A 165 7.65 12.77 -0.76
CA GLN A 165 7.63 13.72 -1.89
C GLN A 165 6.90 15.00 -1.49
N THR A 166 6.27 14.94 -0.33
CA THR A 166 5.58 16.03 0.31
C THR A 166 6.58 17.11 0.70
N ASN A 167 6.41 18.31 0.14
CA ASN A 167 7.25 19.47 0.44
C ASN A 167 7.03 19.97 1.89
N HIS A 168 7.89 20.87 2.36
CA HIS A 168 7.82 21.42 3.73
C HIS A 168 6.46 22.06 4.07
N GLN A 169 5.79 22.69 3.11
CA GLN A 169 4.53 23.40 3.36
C GLN A 169 3.33 22.44 3.46
N LEU A 170 3.32 21.37 2.66
CA LEU A 170 2.37 20.28 2.78
C LEU A 170 2.59 19.49 4.08
N LEU A 171 3.84 19.38 4.57
CA LEU A 171 4.13 18.79 5.87
C LEU A 171 3.51 19.57 7.02
N GLU A 172 3.54 20.91 6.99
CA GLU A 172 2.89 21.75 8.01
C GLU A 172 1.36 21.64 7.97
N ASN A 173 0.76 21.60 6.78
CA ASN A 173 -0.68 21.39 6.64
C ASN A 173 -1.10 20.01 7.15
N ARG A 174 -0.34 18.96 6.81
CA ARG A 174 -0.56 17.61 7.32
C ARG A 174 -0.29 17.51 8.82
N GLN A 175 0.63 18.29 9.36
CA GLN A 175 0.86 18.35 10.81
C GLN A 175 -0.38 18.86 11.55
N LYS A 176 -1.14 19.80 10.99
CA LYS A 176 -2.43 20.22 11.59
C LYS A 176 -3.44 19.08 11.61
N VAL A 177 -3.57 18.34 10.52
CA VAL A 177 -4.44 17.15 10.45
C VAL A 177 -3.98 16.10 11.47
N PHE A 178 -2.68 15.83 11.55
CA PHE A 178 -2.12 14.91 12.55
C PHE A 178 -2.36 15.40 13.98
N LEU A 179 -2.25 16.69 14.27
CA LEU A 179 -2.55 17.24 15.60
C LEU A 179 -4.03 17.12 15.98
N ASN A 180 -4.94 17.06 15.00
CA ASN A 180 -6.36 16.80 15.24
C ASN A 180 -6.66 15.31 15.50
N LEU A 181 -5.77 14.41 15.06
CA LEU A 181 -5.92 12.96 15.21
C LEU A 181 -5.10 12.39 16.38
N LEU A 182 -3.96 12.99 16.66
CA LEU A 182 -2.92 12.49 17.57
C LEU A 182 -2.73 13.46 18.73
N SER A 183 -2.33 12.95 19.90
CA SER A 183 -1.79 13.82 20.95
C SER A 183 -0.53 14.54 20.44
N HIS A 184 -0.20 15.70 21.05
CA HIS A 184 1.01 16.46 20.71
C HIS A 184 2.28 15.58 20.69
N SER A 185 2.40 14.65 21.65
CA SER A 185 3.54 13.74 21.73
C SER A 185 3.61 12.77 20.55
N GLN A 186 2.46 12.21 20.15
CA GLN A 186 2.34 11.28 19.03
C GLN A 186 2.54 12.00 17.68
N ALA A 187 1.96 13.19 17.52
CA ALA A 187 2.19 14.03 16.34
C ALA A 187 3.69 14.32 16.15
N HIS A 188 4.41 14.61 17.23
CA HIS A 188 5.86 14.79 17.19
C HIS A 188 6.63 13.54 16.74
N GLN A 189 6.23 12.35 17.20
CA GLN A 189 6.83 11.09 16.74
C GLN A 189 6.57 10.83 15.25
N VAL A 190 5.37 11.11 14.76
CA VAL A 190 5.03 11.01 13.33
C VAL A 190 5.85 12.00 12.50
N THR A 191 5.97 13.26 12.95
CA THR A 191 6.82 14.24 12.27
C THR A 191 8.29 13.81 12.24
N LYS A 192 8.82 13.25 13.33
CA LYS A 192 10.16 12.66 13.36
C LYS A 192 10.30 11.51 12.38
N ALA A 193 9.30 10.63 12.30
CA ALA A 193 9.30 9.51 11.35
C ALA A 193 9.38 10.00 9.91
N ILE A 194 8.54 10.99 9.55
CA ILE A 194 8.52 11.56 8.19
C ILE A 194 9.85 12.25 7.86
N LYS A 195 10.40 13.05 8.79
CA LYS A 195 11.73 13.68 8.61
C LYS A 195 12.84 12.64 8.42
N TRP A 196 12.81 11.56 9.20
CA TRP A 196 13.78 10.47 9.06
C TRP A 196 13.68 9.79 7.70
N LEU A 197 12.46 9.53 7.20
CA LEU A 197 12.26 8.95 5.86
C LEU A 197 12.83 9.84 4.76
N TRP A 198 12.64 11.15 4.88
CA TRP A 198 13.19 12.11 3.92
C TRP A 198 14.73 12.12 3.91
N GLN A 199 15.38 11.95 5.08
CA GLN A 199 16.83 11.89 5.19
C GLN A 199 17.43 10.54 4.75
N HIS A 200 16.66 9.46 4.79
CA HIS A 200 17.13 8.09 4.54
C HIS A 200 16.46 7.42 3.32
N GLN A 201 16.19 8.21 2.27
CA GLN A 201 15.46 7.74 1.08
C GLN A 201 16.04 6.47 0.45
N LYS A 202 17.38 6.33 0.41
CA LYS A 202 18.05 5.14 -0.13
C LYS A 202 17.71 3.88 0.67
N THR A 203 17.82 3.96 2.00
CA THR A 203 17.49 2.86 2.93
C THR A 203 16.01 2.48 2.84
N VAL A 204 15.13 3.48 2.75
CA VAL A 204 13.69 3.27 2.60
C VAL A 204 13.37 2.60 1.26
N LYS A 205 14.00 3.04 0.17
CA LYS A 205 13.82 2.45 -1.15
C LYS A 205 14.18 0.96 -1.14
N THR A 206 15.28 0.57 -0.50
CA THR A 206 15.67 -0.84 -0.33
C THR A 206 14.71 -1.62 0.59
N ALA A 207 14.19 -1.02 1.65
CA ALA A 207 13.21 -1.67 2.53
C ALA A 207 11.84 -1.91 1.86
N VAL A 208 11.55 -1.20 0.77
CA VAL A 208 10.32 -1.29 -0.03
C VAL A 208 10.65 -1.80 -1.45
N GLU A 209 11.86 -2.32 -1.67
CA GLU A 209 12.25 -2.92 -2.95
C GLU A 209 11.55 -4.26 -3.13
N TRP A 210 10.52 -4.25 -3.97
CA TRP A 210 9.81 -5.44 -4.43
C TRP A 210 10.36 -5.95 -5.77
N VAL A 211 11.18 -5.16 -6.47
CA VAL A 211 11.78 -5.53 -7.76
C VAL A 211 12.63 -6.79 -7.64
N SER A 212 13.31 -7.00 -6.51
CA SER A 212 14.02 -8.26 -6.22
C SER A 212 13.08 -9.46 -6.16
N LYS A 213 11.88 -9.30 -5.58
CA LYS A 213 10.83 -10.34 -5.60
C LYS A 213 10.29 -10.58 -7.00
N VAL A 214 10.17 -9.52 -7.82
CA VAL A 214 9.79 -9.65 -9.24
C VAL A 214 10.83 -10.48 -9.98
N LEU A 215 12.10 -10.10 -9.86
CA LEU A 215 13.19 -10.81 -10.50
C LEU A 215 13.21 -12.30 -10.11
N ALA A 216 13.05 -12.60 -8.82
CA ALA A 216 12.98 -13.97 -8.32
C ALA A 216 11.72 -14.75 -8.72
N ALA A 217 10.63 -14.08 -9.11
CA ALA A 217 9.40 -14.75 -9.54
C ALA A 217 9.38 -15.07 -11.03
N PHE A 218 10.23 -14.40 -11.81
CA PHE A 218 10.38 -14.56 -13.26
C PHE A 218 11.56 -15.46 -13.65
N SER A 219 12.48 -15.72 -12.71
CA SER A 219 13.54 -16.74 -12.82
C SER A 219 12.98 -18.15 -12.67
#